data_AF-W7WBA3-F1
#
_entry.id   AF-W7WBA3-F1
#
_cell.length_a   1.000
_cell.length_b   1.000
_cell.length_c   1.000
_cell.angle_alpha   90.00
_cell.angle_beta   90.00
_cell.angle_gamma   90.00
#
_symmetry.space_group_name_H-M   'P 1'
#
loop_
_entity.id
_entity.type
_entity.pdbx_description
1 polymer ?
#
loop_
_entity_poly.entity_id
_entity_poly.type
_entity_poly.pdbx_seq_one_letter_code
_entity_poly.pdbx_strand_id
1 'polypeptide(L)'
;MAAVQSAPAGYVVKISPPTRSLEANARMWAMLTEVSRQVVWHGRKLDADSWKCVFSAALKKQEVVPNLDGTGFVVLGQSTSQMSVREMSELQELIAAFGAERGVEFAEPVAA
;
A
#
# COMPACT_ATOMS: atom_id res chain seq x y z
N MET A 1 22.78 0.60 14.26
CA MET A 1 23.45 -0.68 14.60
C MET A 1 22.67 -1.51 15.62
N ALA A 2 22.03 -0.91 16.63
CA ALA A 2 21.29 -1.65 17.67
C ALA A 2 20.24 -2.65 17.14
N ALA A 3 19.42 -2.26 16.15
CA ALA A 3 18.37 -3.11 15.61
C ALA A 3 18.86 -4.37 14.87
N VAL A 4 20.07 -4.32 14.30
CA VAL A 4 20.69 -5.50 13.65
C VAL A 4 21.28 -6.44 14.70
N GLN A 5 21.80 -5.87 15.80
CA GLN A 5 22.42 -6.63 16.88
C GLN A 5 21.40 -7.32 17.79
N SER A 6 20.19 -6.77 17.91
CA SER A 6 19.11 -7.34 18.73
C SER A 6 18.12 -8.20 17.94
N ALA A 7 18.40 -8.51 16.67
CA ALA A 7 17.48 -9.27 15.82
C ALA A 7 17.50 -10.77 16.21
N PRO A 8 16.32 -11.41 16.39
CA PRO A 8 16.23 -12.85 16.66
C PRO A 8 16.80 -13.71 15.53
N ALA A 9 17.10 -14.98 15.82
CA ALA A 9 17.57 -15.94 14.82
C ALA A 9 16.56 -16.09 13.67
N GLY A 10 17.05 -16.08 12.42
CA GLY A 10 16.24 -16.24 11.21
C GLY A 10 15.87 -14.94 10.47
N TYR A 11 16.27 -13.77 10.99
CA TYR A 11 16.01 -12.47 10.34
C TYR A 11 17.06 -12.17 9.26
N VAL A 12 16.64 -11.54 8.16
CA VAL A 12 17.51 -11.14 7.04
C VAL A 12 17.53 -9.61 6.93
N VAL A 13 18.74 -9.03 6.86
CA VAL A 13 18.94 -7.59 6.63
C VAL A 13 19.47 -7.39 5.22
N LYS A 14 18.80 -6.56 4.42
CA LYS A 14 19.25 -6.16 3.07
C LYS A 14 19.50 -4.66 3.05
N ILE A 15 20.73 -4.27 2.73
CA ILE A 15 21.14 -2.87 2.54
C ILE A 15 21.34 -2.65 1.04
N SER A 16 20.71 -1.61 0.49
CA SER A 16 20.88 -1.22 -0.91
C SER A 16 20.75 0.30 -1.05
N PRO A 17 21.37 0.91 -2.08
CA PRO A 17 21.13 2.31 -2.40
C PRO A 17 19.63 2.58 -2.59
N PRO A 18 19.13 3.77 -2.23
CA PRO A 18 17.76 4.14 -2.53
C PRO A 18 17.57 4.15 -4.04
N THR A 19 16.55 3.44 -4.52
CA THR A 19 16.07 3.60 -5.87
C THR A 19 14.92 4.59 -5.85
N ARG A 20 14.72 5.34 -6.94
CA ARG A 20 13.54 6.21 -7.10
C ARG A 20 12.22 5.47 -6.86
N SER A 21 12.16 4.16 -7.13
CA SER A 21 10.99 3.33 -6.84
C SER A 21 10.83 3.00 -5.34
N LEU A 22 11.92 2.91 -4.57
CA LEU A 22 11.89 2.63 -3.14
C LEU A 22 11.29 3.81 -2.38
N GLU A 23 11.67 5.04 -2.73
CA GLU A 23 11.12 6.26 -2.13
C GLU A 23 9.63 6.43 -2.45
N ALA A 24 9.23 6.19 -3.71
CA ALA A 24 7.83 6.21 -4.11
C ALA A 24 7.00 5.15 -3.36
N ASN A 25 7.53 3.93 -3.21
CA ASN A 25 6.88 2.89 -2.43
C ASN A 25 6.76 3.26 -0.94
N ALA A 26 7.83 3.78 -0.34
CA ALA A 26 7.82 4.21 1.06
C ALA A 26 6.78 5.30 1.30
N ARG A 27 6.70 6.28 0.40
CA ARG A 27 5.68 7.34 0.43
C ARG A 27 4.25 6.77 0.33
N MET A 28 3.99 5.88 -0.63
CA MET A 28 2.69 5.22 -0.76
C MET A 28 2.29 4.53 0.55
N TRP A 29 3.19 3.77 1.15
CA TRP A 29 2.92 3.07 2.41
C TRP A 29 2.67 4.01 3.59
N ALA A 30 3.39 5.14 3.67
CA ALA A 30 3.13 6.16 4.67
C ALA A 30 1.71 6.74 4.51
N MET A 31 1.31 7.10 3.29
CA MET A 31 -0.03 7.62 3.02
C MET A 31 -1.12 6.61 3.38
N LEU A 32 -0.95 5.34 2.98
CA LEU A 32 -1.90 4.27 3.31
C LEU A 32 -2.01 4.03 4.82
N THR A 33 -0.90 4.17 5.55
CA THR A 33 -0.87 4.04 7.01
C THR A 33 -1.67 5.15 7.68
N GLU A 34 -1.58 6.39 7.17
CA GLU A 34 -2.36 7.50 7.70
C GLU A 34 -3.86 7.32 7.42
N VAL A 35 -4.23 6.90 6.20
CA VAL A 35 -5.64 6.56 5.90
C VAL A 35 -6.15 5.44 6.80
N SER A 36 -5.37 4.37 7.00
CA SER A 36 -5.68 3.26 7.89
C SER A 36 -5.98 3.71 9.33
N ARG A 37 -5.18 4.65 9.85
CA ARG A 37 -5.33 5.16 11.21
C ARG A 37 -6.54 6.05 11.35
N GLN A 38 -6.82 6.89 10.37
CA GLN A 38 -7.75 8.01 10.50
C GLN A 38 -9.15 7.71 9.94
N VAL A 39 -9.28 6.76 9.00
CA VAL A 39 -10.56 6.50 8.30
C VAL A 39 -11.24 5.23 8.82
N VAL A 40 -12.52 5.36 9.17
CA VAL A 40 -13.43 4.22 9.35
C VAL A 40 -14.23 4.03 8.06
N TRP A 41 -14.10 2.88 7.42
CA TRP A 41 -14.72 2.55 6.14
C TRP A 41 -15.89 1.60 6.36
N HIS A 42 -17.12 2.05 6.06
CA HIS A 42 -18.36 1.27 6.25
C HIS A 42 -18.43 0.53 7.60
N GLY A 43 -18.10 1.23 8.70
CA GLY A 43 -18.19 0.69 10.06
C GLY A 43 -16.98 -0.13 10.53
N ARG A 44 -15.93 -0.30 9.71
CA ARG A 44 -14.69 -0.98 10.12
C ARG A 44 -13.44 -0.17 9.76
N LYS A 45 -12.37 -0.32 10.54
CA LYS A 45 -11.03 0.11 10.11
C LYS A 45 -10.43 -0.95 9.20
N LEU A 46 -9.67 -0.50 8.21
CA LEU A 46 -8.90 -1.35 7.30
C LEU A 46 -7.42 -1.11 7.57
N ASP A 47 -6.62 -2.17 7.52
CA ASP A 47 -5.15 -2.03 7.53
C ASP A 47 -4.63 -1.43 6.22
N ALA A 48 -3.36 -1.03 6.22
CA ALA A 48 -2.74 -0.37 5.07
C ALA A 48 -2.70 -1.27 3.81
N ASP A 49 -2.54 -2.58 3.98
CA ASP A 49 -2.58 -3.56 2.89
C ASP A 49 -3.97 -3.66 2.26
N SER A 50 -5.02 -3.69 3.08
CA SER A 50 -6.40 -3.68 2.64
C SER A 50 -6.74 -2.38 1.91
N TRP A 51 -6.28 -1.23 2.41
CA TRP A 51 -6.42 0.05 1.72
C TRP A 51 -5.71 0.05 0.37
N LYS A 52 -4.49 -0.50 0.28
CA LYS A 52 -3.77 -0.67 -0.99
C LYS A 52 -4.61 -1.45 -1.99
N CYS A 53 -5.24 -2.54 -1.57
CA CYS A 53 -6.15 -3.32 -2.42
C CYS A 53 -7.34 -2.48 -2.89
N VAL A 54 -7.99 -1.73 -1.99
CA VAL A 54 -9.13 -0.86 -2.33
C VAL A 54 -8.75 0.19 -3.38
N PHE A 55 -7.65 0.92 -3.17
CA PHE A 55 -7.23 1.96 -4.12
C PHE A 55 -6.73 1.37 -5.46
N SER A 56 -6.01 0.24 -5.42
CA SER A 56 -5.57 -0.42 -6.66
C SER A 56 -6.76 -0.92 -7.50
N ALA A 57 -7.83 -1.40 -6.86
CA ALA A 57 -9.06 -1.83 -7.52
C ALA A 57 -9.82 -0.67 -8.18
N ALA A 58 -9.64 0.56 -7.69
CA ALA A 58 -10.25 1.75 -8.29
C ALA A 58 -9.53 2.17 -9.59
N LEU A 59 -8.24 1.87 -9.73
CA LEU A 59 -7.46 2.21 -10.93
C LEU A 59 -7.54 1.13 -12.01
N LYS A 60 -7.62 -0.14 -11.62
CA LYS A 60 -7.71 -1.25 -12.58
C LYS A 60 -8.81 -2.23 -12.21
N LYS A 61 -9.45 -2.75 -13.26
CA LYS A 61 -10.40 -3.86 -13.15
C LYS A 61 -9.70 -5.07 -12.51
N GLN A 62 -10.32 -5.62 -11.48
CA GLN A 62 -9.89 -6.86 -10.87
C GLN A 62 -10.36 -8.05 -11.71
N GLU A 63 -9.57 -9.11 -11.75
CA GLU A 63 -9.94 -10.35 -12.40
C GLU A 63 -10.62 -11.28 -11.39
N VAL A 64 -11.66 -11.99 -11.82
CA VAL A 64 -12.38 -12.95 -10.98
C VAL A 64 -12.23 -14.32 -11.61
N VAL A 65 -11.64 -15.25 -10.85
CA VAL A 65 -11.35 -16.61 -11.31
C VAL A 65 -12.06 -17.64 -10.42
N PRO A 66 -12.41 -18.83 -10.94
CA PRO A 66 -12.92 -19.92 -10.11
C PRO A 66 -11.95 -20.29 -8.99
N ASN A 67 -12.48 -20.64 -7.81
CA ASN A 67 -11.67 -21.20 -6.73
C ASN A 67 -11.20 -22.63 -7.06
N LEU A 68 -10.21 -23.12 -6.32
CA LEU A 68 -9.64 -24.45 -6.54
C LEU A 68 -10.67 -25.58 -6.40
N ASP A 69 -11.64 -25.41 -5.51
CA ASP A 69 -12.67 -26.41 -5.23
C ASP A 69 -13.86 -26.36 -6.23
N GLY A 70 -13.87 -25.39 -7.15
CA GLY A 70 -14.93 -25.21 -8.15
C GLY A 70 -16.30 -24.80 -7.58
N THR A 71 -16.37 -24.43 -6.30
CA THR A 71 -17.60 -24.07 -5.57
C THR A 71 -17.85 -22.56 -5.51
N GLY A 72 -16.90 -21.74 -5.95
CA GLY A 72 -16.98 -20.29 -5.84
C GLY A 72 -15.92 -19.56 -6.66
N PHE A 73 -15.65 -18.33 -6.28
CA PHE A 73 -14.76 -17.42 -7.01
C PHE A 73 -13.77 -16.75 -6.08
N VAL A 74 -12.61 -16.40 -6.63
CA VAL A 74 -11.57 -15.61 -5.97
C VAL A 74 -11.34 -14.36 -6.81
N VAL A 75 -11.27 -13.21 -6.15
CA VAL A 75 -10.91 -11.94 -6.78
C VAL A 75 -9.39 -11.79 -6.72
N LEU A 76 -8.75 -11.68 -7.88
CA LEU A 76 -7.33 -11.45 -8.01
C LEU A 76 -7.08 -9.92 -7.98
N GLY A 77 -6.53 -9.46 -6.86
CA GLY A 77 -5.99 -8.11 -6.77
C GLY A 77 -4.74 -7.98 -7.64
N GLN A 78 -4.53 -6.80 -8.23
CA GLN A 78 -3.33 -6.55 -9.01
C GLN A 78 -2.14 -6.26 -8.07
N SER A 79 -0.99 -6.87 -8.34
CA SER A 79 0.23 -6.55 -7.59
C SER A 79 0.72 -5.15 -7.94
N THR A 80 0.89 -4.30 -6.93
CA THR A 80 1.53 -2.98 -7.08
C THR A 80 3.01 -3.09 -7.45
N SER A 81 3.64 -4.26 -7.25
CA SER A 81 5.05 -4.49 -7.64
C SER A 81 5.29 -4.48 -9.15
N GLN A 82 4.25 -4.66 -9.95
CA GLN A 82 4.31 -4.64 -11.43
C GLN A 82 3.80 -3.32 -12.02
N MET A 83 3.43 -2.34 -11.18
CA MET A 83 2.98 -1.03 -11.65
C MET A 83 4.15 -0.24 -12.24
N SER A 84 3.88 0.42 -13.35
CA SER A 84 4.74 1.46 -13.92
C SER A 84 4.84 2.66 -12.99
N VAL A 85 5.86 3.50 -13.20
CA VAL A 85 6.03 4.75 -12.44
C VAL A 85 4.80 5.65 -12.54
N ARG A 86 4.15 5.67 -13.70
CA ARG A 86 2.94 6.46 -13.93
C ARG A 86 1.77 5.96 -13.07
N GLU A 87 1.52 4.67 -13.08
CA GLU A 87 0.42 4.05 -12.30
C GLU A 87 0.65 4.24 -10.79
N MET A 88 1.90 4.16 -10.34
CA MET A 88 2.26 4.43 -8.95
C MET A 88 1.98 5.90 -8.54
N SER A 89 2.25 6.86 -9.45
CA SER A 89 1.91 8.27 -9.21
C SER A 89 0.39 8.48 -9.18
N GLU A 90 -0.35 7.90 -10.12
CA GLU A 90 -1.82 7.97 -10.17
C GLU A 90 -2.45 7.36 -8.89
N LEU A 91 -1.86 6.28 -8.36
CA LEU A 91 -2.27 5.68 -7.09
C LEU A 91 -2.05 6.62 -5.89
N GLN A 92 -0.89 7.27 -5.81
CA GLN A 92 -0.61 8.22 -4.73
C GLN A 92 -1.53 9.44 -4.81
N GLU A 93 -1.80 9.95 -6.01
CA GLU A 93 -2.73 11.05 -6.23
C GLU A 93 -4.16 10.69 -5.80
N LEU A 94 -4.62 9.48 -6.15
CA LEU A 94 -5.92 8.97 -5.70
C LEU A 94 -6.01 8.87 -4.18
N ILE A 95 -4.95 8.38 -3.51
CA ILE A 95 -4.89 8.31 -2.05
C ILE A 95 -4.94 9.72 -1.43
N ALA A 96 -4.19 10.67 -1.99
CA ALA A 96 -4.19 12.05 -1.53
C ALA A 96 -5.56 12.71 -1.67
N ALA A 97 -6.21 12.56 -2.82
CA ALA A 97 -7.54 13.11 -3.07
C ALA A 97 -8.58 12.53 -2.10
N PHE A 98 -8.59 11.20 -1.93
CA PHE A 98 -9.46 10.54 -0.96
C PHE A 98 -9.21 11.00 0.48
N GLY A 99 -7.94 11.12 0.86
CA GLY A 99 -7.56 11.61 2.18
C GLY A 99 -8.04 13.04 2.42
N ALA A 100 -7.88 13.93 1.44
CA ALA A 100 -8.33 15.32 1.51
C ALA A 100 -9.85 15.42 1.70
N GLU A 101 -10.63 14.62 0.97
CA GLU A 101 -12.10 14.57 1.12
C GLU A 101 -12.55 14.07 2.50
N ARG A 102 -11.71 13.28 3.18
CA ARG A 102 -12.01 12.69 4.49
C ARG A 102 -11.30 13.38 5.66
N GLY A 103 -10.58 14.47 5.39
CA GLY A 103 -9.84 15.20 6.42
C GLY A 103 -8.67 14.41 7.01
N VAL A 104 -8.04 13.54 6.22
CA VAL A 104 -6.83 12.81 6.63
C VAL A 104 -5.64 13.76 6.63
N GLU A 105 -4.96 13.83 7.76
CA GLU A 105 -3.71 14.58 7.89
C GLU A 105 -2.54 13.69 7.46
N PHE A 106 -1.99 13.95 6.28
CA PHE A 106 -0.80 13.25 5.81
C PHE A 106 0.46 13.88 6.41
N ALA A 107 1.33 13.05 6.98
CA ALA A 107 2.67 13.50 7.37
C ALA A 107 3.43 13.95 6.12
N GLU A 108 3.98 15.17 6.13
CA GLU A 108 4.85 15.63 5.06
C GLU A 108 6.07 14.70 4.94
N PRO A 109 6.54 14.41 3.72
CA PRO A 109 7.77 13.66 3.57
C PRO A 109 8.90 14.47 4.22
N VAL A 110 9.58 13.87 5.21
CA VAL A 110 10.84 14.40 5.74
C VAL A 110 11.79 14.49 4.56
N ALA A 111 12.02 15.70 4.07
CA ALA A 111 13.04 15.97 3.07
C ALA A 111 14.39 15.54 3.69
N ALA A 112 15.01 14.53 3.08
CA ALA A 112 16.35 14.07 3.43
C ALA A 112 17.41 15.00 2.83
#